data_AF-A0A378Q2C3-F1
#
_entry.id   AF-A0A378Q2C3-F1
#
_cell.length_a   1.000
_cell.length_b   1.000
_cell.length_c   1.000
_cell.angle_alpha   90.00
_cell.angle_beta   90.00
_cell.angle_gamma   90.00
#
_symmetry.space_group_name_H-M   'P 1'
#
loop_
_entity.id
_entity.type
_entity.pdbx_description
1 polymer ?
#
loop_
_entity_poly.entity_id
_entity_poly.type
_entity_poly.pdbx_seq_one_letter_code
_entity_poly.pdbx_strand_id
1 'polypeptide(L)'
;MTNSDFTQADVVPTNSDVLTQPYPAAPIDMQPIQTFLGCPTPDKWLNAALADLPTILQDHANCEKKAAGTAMNLVFRYMSHTDLQRKLAQLIREEMLHYEQVLDLMEARGLAWRHIPAGRYAERLLRHKRTFEPAAMIDVLIIGAFIEARSCERFAALAAVVADDELARYYRYLLKSESRHFEDYLALAQNLSDDPIDERVAFFRTVECELISTPDSELRFHSGVPDWL
;
A
#
# COMPACT_ATOMS: atom_id res chain seq x y z
N MET A 1 24.50 -34.91 -24.32
CA MET A 1 25.53 -34.20 -23.53
C MET A 1 25.59 -32.81 -24.12
N THR A 2 25.11 -31.75 -23.49
CA THR A 2 25.35 -31.32 -22.11
C THR A 2 24.12 -30.60 -21.53
N ASN A 3 23.77 -30.97 -20.29
CA ASN A 3 22.94 -30.18 -19.39
C ASN A 3 23.62 -28.82 -19.16
N SER A 4 22.88 -27.73 -19.29
CA SER A 4 23.23 -26.47 -18.63
C SER A 4 22.25 -26.26 -17.49
N ASP A 5 22.72 -26.58 -16.28
CA ASP A 5 22.07 -26.27 -15.02
C ASP A 5 21.64 -24.79 -15.00
N PHE A 6 20.33 -24.57 -14.96
CA PHE A 6 19.79 -23.35 -14.39
C PHE A 6 20.08 -23.40 -12.89
N THR A 7 21.16 -22.73 -12.51
CA THR A 7 21.50 -22.48 -11.12
C THR A 7 20.37 -21.70 -10.47
N GLN A 8 19.70 -22.38 -9.53
CA GLN A 8 18.98 -21.86 -8.36
C GLN A 8 18.58 -20.38 -8.46
N ALA A 9 17.53 -20.10 -9.23
CA ALA A 9 16.78 -18.86 -9.06
C ALA A 9 16.16 -18.86 -7.67
N ASP A 10 16.29 -17.75 -6.94
CA ASP A 10 15.62 -17.54 -5.66
C ASP A 10 14.14 -17.95 -5.80
N VAL A 11 13.77 -19.05 -5.14
CA VAL A 11 12.39 -19.55 -5.14
C VAL A 11 11.54 -18.48 -4.47
N VAL A 12 10.62 -17.89 -5.23
CA VAL A 12 9.59 -17.02 -4.68
C VAL A 12 8.79 -17.87 -3.67
N PRO A 13 8.74 -17.49 -2.39
CA PRO A 13 8.09 -18.30 -1.36
C PRO A 13 6.61 -18.47 -1.67
N THR A 14 6.11 -19.70 -1.52
CA THR A 14 4.69 -20.03 -1.70
C THR A 14 3.86 -19.49 -0.53
N ASN A 15 2.53 -19.46 -0.66
CA ASN A 15 1.66 -19.01 0.44
C ASN A 15 1.75 -19.85 1.71
N SER A 16 2.04 -21.16 1.58
CA SER A 16 2.37 -21.96 2.76
C SER A 16 3.67 -21.50 3.40
N ASP A 17 4.66 -21.06 2.62
CA ASP A 17 5.93 -20.61 3.16
C ASP A 17 5.77 -19.29 3.92
N VAL A 18 4.99 -18.33 3.42
CA VAL A 18 4.80 -17.02 4.06
C VAL A 18 3.97 -17.09 5.36
N LEU A 19 2.91 -17.90 5.38
CA LEU A 19 2.10 -18.12 6.59
C LEU A 19 2.78 -19.02 7.64
N THR A 20 3.82 -19.76 7.23
CA THR A 20 4.67 -20.58 8.12
C THR A 20 6.00 -19.92 8.50
N GLN A 21 6.41 -18.84 7.82
CA GLN A 21 7.58 -18.08 8.25
C GLN A 21 7.31 -17.47 9.64
N PRO A 22 8.29 -17.54 10.56
CA PRO A 22 8.14 -16.89 11.85
C PRO A 22 7.92 -15.40 11.61
N TYR A 23 6.90 -14.85 12.29
CA TYR A 23 6.69 -13.41 12.40
C TYR A 23 8.03 -12.71 12.66
N PRO A 24 8.35 -11.56 12.02
CA PRO A 24 9.59 -10.85 12.32
C PRO A 24 9.74 -10.73 13.85
N ALA A 25 10.90 -11.14 14.35
CA ALA A 25 11.15 -11.30 15.78
C ALA A 25 11.03 -9.99 16.58
N ALA A 26 11.01 -8.84 15.90
CA ALA A 26 10.80 -7.52 16.47
C ALA A 26 9.57 -6.84 15.85
N PRO A 27 8.73 -6.16 16.66
CA PRO A 27 7.64 -5.33 16.15
C PRO A 27 8.19 -4.22 15.24
N ILE A 28 7.49 -3.91 14.15
CA ILE A 28 7.79 -2.75 13.31
C ILE A 28 7.49 -1.47 14.11
N ASP A 29 8.45 -0.54 14.12
CA ASP A 29 8.25 0.77 14.73
C ASP A 29 7.31 1.61 13.86
N MET A 30 6.10 1.85 14.36
CA MET A 30 5.07 2.63 13.66
C MET A 30 5.22 4.14 13.88
N GLN A 31 6.13 4.60 14.74
CA GLN A 31 6.29 6.02 15.07
C GLN A 31 6.59 6.89 13.83
N PRO A 32 7.46 6.49 12.87
CA PRO A 32 7.70 7.28 11.66
C PRO A 32 6.43 7.46 10.82
N ILE A 33 5.64 6.39 10.63
CA ILE A 33 4.39 6.42 9.88
C ILE A 33 3.35 7.31 10.58
N GLN A 34 3.18 7.15 11.89
CA GLN A 34 2.25 7.94 12.69
C GLN A 34 2.62 9.43 12.69
N THR A 35 3.92 9.75 12.66
CA THR A 35 4.41 11.12 12.56
C THR A 35 4.25 11.70 11.15
N PHE A 36 4.33 10.85 10.12
CA PHE A 36 4.16 11.23 8.73
C PHE A 36 2.71 11.54 8.35
N LEU A 37 1.77 10.71 8.84
CA LEU A 37 0.33 10.86 8.59
C LEU A 37 -0.29 12.01 9.41
N GLY A 38 -1.42 12.53 8.93
CA GLY A 38 -2.11 13.66 9.58
C GLY A 38 -3.19 13.26 10.59
N CYS A 39 -3.60 12.00 10.61
CA CYS A 39 -4.60 11.45 11.53
C CYS A 39 -4.47 9.92 11.64
N PRO A 40 -4.90 9.32 12.76
CA PRO A 40 -5.07 7.87 12.85
C PRO A 40 -6.29 7.40 12.05
N THR A 41 -6.38 6.11 11.77
CA THR A 41 -7.60 5.52 11.22
C THR A 41 -8.77 5.67 12.20
N PRO A 42 -9.94 6.19 11.77
CA PRO A 42 -11.10 6.35 12.65
C PRO A 42 -11.72 5.01 13.08
N ASP A 43 -12.13 4.90 14.35
CA ASP A 43 -12.82 3.71 14.88
C ASP A 43 -14.07 3.34 14.10
N LYS A 44 -14.81 4.33 13.59
CA LYS A 44 -15.98 4.10 12.73
C LYS A 44 -15.62 3.35 11.45
N TRP A 45 -14.47 3.66 10.86
CA TRP A 45 -13.99 2.91 9.69
C TRP A 45 -13.59 1.49 10.07
N LEU A 46 -12.89 1.30 11.20
CA LEU A 46 -12.55 -0.04 11.71
C LEU A 46 -13.80 -0.89 11.96
N ASN A 47 -14.82 -0.33 12.59
CA ASN A 47 -16.09 -1.02 12.84
C ASN A 47 -16.77 -1.45 11.54
N ALA A 48 -16.77 -0.60 10.51
CA ALA A 48 -17.29 -0.95 9.20
C ALA A 48 -16.47 -2.03 8.50
N ALA A 49 -15.14 -1.91 8.56
CA ALA A 49 -14.21 -2.87 7.97
C ALA A 49 -14.37 -4.26 8.60
N LEU A 50 -14.51 -4.33 9.94
CA LEU A 50 -14.78 -5.59 10.66
C LEU A 50 -16.15 -6.18 10.33
N ALA A 51 -17.15 -5.34 10.06
CA ALA A 51 -18.49 -5.79 9.67
C ALA A 51 -18.55 -6.33 8.22
N ASP A 52 -17.61 -5.94 7.35
CA ASP A 52 -17.57 -6.36 5.94
C ASP A 52 -16.13 -6.59 5.44
N LEU A 53 -15.43 -7.51 6.10
CA LEU A 53 -14.11 -7.99 5.67
C LEU A 53 -14.06 -8.48 4.22
N PRO A 54 -15.11 -9.13 3.65
CA PRO A 54 -15.11 -9.48 2.23
C PRO A 54 -14.96 -8.29 1.28
N THR A 55 -15.49 -7.11 1.62
CA THR A 55 -15.26 -5.88 0.83
C THR A 55 -13.82 -5.41 0.96
N ILE A 56 -13.29 -5.44 2.18
CA ILE A 56 -11.93 -5.01 2.48
C ILE A 56 -10.89 -5.87 1.78
N LEU A 57 -11.01 -7.20 1.83
CA LEU A 57 -10.10 -8.12 1.14
C LEU A 57 -10.15 -7.95 -0.38
N GLN A 58 -11.35 -7.84 -0.96
CA GLN A 58 -11.51 -7.60 -2.39
C GLN A 58 -10.87 -6.27 -2.83
N ASP A 59 -11.01 -5.20 -2.02
CA ASP A 59 -10.41 -3.90 -2.34
C ASP A 59 -8.91 -3.88 -2.10
N HIS A 60 -8.44 -4.56 -1.06
CA HIS A 60 -7.02 -4.78 -0.80
C HIS A 60 -6.37 -5.45 -2.01
N ALA A 61 -6.91 -6.55 -2.54
CA ALA A 61 -6.40 -7.17 -3.76
C ALA A 61 -6.38 -6.18 -4.95
N ASN A 62 -7.40 -5.32 -5.07
CA ASN A 62 -7.37 -4.29 -6.11
C ASN A 62 -6.29 -3.24 -5.86
N CYS A 63 -6.02 -2.87 -4.61
CA CYS A 63 -4.95 -1.95 -4.23
C CYS A 63 -3.57 -2.47 -4.62
N GLU A 64 -3.23 -3.72 -4.31
CA GLU A 64 -1.91 -4.28 -4.66
C GLU A 64 -1.68 -4.27 -6.17
N LYS A 65 -2.70 -4.72 -6.92
CA LYS A 65 -2.68 -4.69 -8.39
C LYS A 65 -2.55 -3.25 -8.94
N LYS A 66 -3.20 -2.27 -8.32
CA LYS A 66 -3.11 -0.84 -8.71
C LYS A 66 -1.75 -0.24 -8.35
N ALA A 67 -1.15 -0.62 -7.21
CA ALA A 67 0.17 -0.19 -6.79
C ALA A 67 1.23 -0.67 -7.78
N ALA A 68 1.21 -1.97 -8.12
CA ALA A 68 2.05 -2.55 -9.17
C ALA A 68 1.86 -1.83 -10.53
N GLY A 69 0.61 -1.60 -10.95
CA GLY A 69 0.31 -0.89 -12.20
C GLY A 69 0.81 0.56 -12.21
N THR A 70 0.71 1.26 -11.08
CA THR A 70 1.21 2.63 -10.93
C THR A 70 2.73 2.68 -11.02
N ALA A 71 3.41 1.79 -10.30
CA ALA A 71 4.86 1.68 -10.35
C ALA A 71 5.36 1.30 -11.75
N MET A 72 4.66 0.42 -12.47
CA MET A 72 4.97 0.08 -13.86
C MET A 72 4.88 1.31 -14.79
N ASN A 73 3.86 2.14 -14.62
CA ASN A 73 3.74 3.40 -15.36
C ASN A 73 4.89 4.38 -15.06
N LEU A 74 5.39 4.39 -13.82
CA LEU A 74 6.55 5.20 -13.45
C LEU A 74 7.84 4.68 -14.10
N VAL A 75 8.03 3.36 -14.17
CA VAL A 75 9.17 2.74 -14.88
C VAL A 75 9.23 3.19 -16.35
N PHE A 76 8.09 3.16 -17.05
CA PHE A 76 8.03 3.59 -18.45
C PHE A 76 8.28 5.08 -18.63
N ARG A 77 7.83 5.91 -17.69
CA ARG A 77 7.94 7.37 -17.82
C ARG A 77 9.35 7.88 -17.50
N TYR A 78 10.10 7.20 -16.62
CA TYR A 78 11.34 7.74 -16.04
C TYR A 78 12.56 6.84 -16.30
N MET A 79 12.73 6.45 -17.56
CA MET A 79 13.76 5.51 -18.04
C MET A 79 15.22 5.98 -17.86
N SER A 80 15.46 7.26 -17.56
CA SER A 80 16.81 7.79 -17.35
C SER A 80 17.35 7.61 -15.93
N HIS A 81 16.53 7.16 -14.98
CA HIS A 81 16.91 7.01 -13.57
C HIS A 81 17.04 5.53 -13.20
N THR A 82 18.25 4.98 -13.25
CA THR A 82 18.49 3.54 -13.03
C THR A 82 18.11 3.08 -11.63
N ASP A 83 18.46 3.84 -10.59
CA ASP A 83 18.16 3.46 -9.21
C ASP A 83 16.66 3.45 -8.93
N LEU A 84 15.94 4.45 -9.45
CA LEU A 84 14.49 4.50 -9.44
C LEU A 84 13.89 3.26 -10.12
N GLN A 85 14.37 2.89 -11.31
CA GLN A 85 13.86 1.72 -12.01
C GLN A 85 14.07 0.42 -11.23
N ARG A 86 15.22 0.24 -10.57
CA ARG A 86 15.48 -0.94 -9.74
C ARG A 86 14.51 -1.01 -8.55
N LYS A 87 14.32 0.11 -7.85
CA LYS A 87 13.38 0.20 -6.72
C LYS A 87 11.94 -0.08 -7.14
N LEU A 88 11.47 0.56 -8.22
CA LEU A 88 10.12 0.34 -8.75
C LEU A 88 9.92 -1.10 -9.25
N ALA A 89 10.90 -1.68 -9.93
CA ALA A 89 10.82 -3.07 -10.37
C ALA A 89 10.74 -4.05 -9.19
N GLN A 90 11.45 -3.76 -8.09
CA GLN A 90 11.33 -4.53 -6.85
C GLN A 90 9.93 -4.39 -6.24
N LEU A 91 9.43 -3.16 -6.11
CA LEU A 91 8.09 -2.89 -5.60
C LEU A 91 7.03 -3.64 -6.42
N ILE A 92 7.07 -3.56 -7.75
CA ILE A 92 6.12 -4.27 -8.63
C ILE A 92 6.07 -5.78 -8.33
N ARG A 93 7.22 -6.43 -8.13
CA ARG A 93 7.25 -7.86 -7.82
C ARG A 93 6.64 -8.16 -6.45
N GLU A 94 6.94 -7.33 -5.46
CA GLU A 94 6.42 -7.47 -4.11
C GLU A 94 4.91 -7.25 -4.06
N GLU A 95 4.39 -6.21 -4.73
CA GLU A 95 2.95 -5.97 -4.82
C GLU A 95 2.18 -7.06 -5.56
N MET A 96 2.77 -7.61 -6.63
CA MET A 96 2.13 -8.74 -7.32
C MET A 96 2.13 -10.01 -6.47
N LEU A 97 3.15 -10.21 -5.62
CA LEU A 97 3.15 -11.28 -4.63
C LEU A 97 2.08 -11.06 -3.55
N HIS A 98 1.94 -9.84 -3.03
CA HIS A 98 0.86 -9.51 -2.09
C HIS A 98 -0.51 -9.71 -2.73
N TYR A 99 -0.67 -9.33 -4.00
CA TYR A 99 -1.91 -9.56 -4.74
C TYR A 99 -2.29 -11.05 -4.79
N GLU A 100 -1.35 -11.91 -5.17
CA GLU A 100 -1.54 -13.37 -5.18
C GLU A 100 -1.88 -13.91 -3.78
N GLN A 101 -1.21 -13.41 -2.74
CA GLN A 101 -1.50 -13.76 -1.35
C GLN A 101 -2.93 -13.41 -0.93
N VAL A 102 -3.43 -12.22 -1.29
CA VAL A 102 -4.81 -11.83 -0.98
C VAL A 102 -5.81 -12.69 -1.75
N LEU A 103 -5.53 -13.05 -3.00
CA LEU A 103 -6.40 -13.94 -3.78
C LEU A 103 -6.56 -15.32 -3.11
N ASP A 104 -5.48 -15.91 -2.64
CA ASP A 104 -5.53 -17.20 -1.95
C ASP A 104 -6.24 -17.09 -0.59
N LEU A 105 -6.05 -15.99 0.15
CA LEU A 105 -6.80 -15.73 1.38
C LEU A 105 -8.30 -15.61 1.12
N MET A 106 -8.68 -14.98 0.01
CA MET A 106 -10.07 -14.91 -0.45
C MET A 106 -10.61 -16.28 -0.83
N GLU A 107 -9.86 -17.07 -1.60
CA GLU A 107 -10.24 -18.44 -2.01
C GLU A 107 -10.44 -19.36 -0.81
N ALA A 108 -9.49 -19.35 0.14
CA ALA A 108 -9.58 -20.13 1.38
C ALA A 108 -10.81 -19.79 2.24
N ARG A 109 -11.35 -18.56 2.08
CA ARG A 109 -12.57 -18.07 2.76
C ARG A 109 -13.83 -18.24 1.92
N GLY A 110 -13.75 -18.88 0.75
CA GLY A 110 -14.88 -19.07 -0.16
C GLY A 110 -15.41 -17.76 -0.74
N LEU A 111 -14.58 -16.71 -0.79
CA LEU A 111 -14.97 -15.40 -1.31
C LEU A 111 -14.81 -15.37 -2.83
N ALA A 112 -15.93 -15.37 -3.53
CA ALA A 112 -15.93 -15.18 -4.98
C ALA A 112 -15.47 -13.76 -5.34
N TRP A 113 -14.69 -13.65 -6.42
CA TRP A 113 -14.30 -12.35 -6.95
C TRP A 113 -15.53 -11.55 -7.37
N ARG A 114 -15.57 -10.27 -6.96
CA ARG A 114 -16.56 -9.30 -7.38
C ARG A 114 -15.91 -8.01 -7.83
N HIS A 115 -16.51 -7.39 -8.84
CA HIS A 115 -16.12 -6.05 -9.22
C HIS A 115 -16.57 -5.05 -8.16
N ILE A 116 -15.64 -4.28 -7.62
CA ILE A 116 -15.91 -3.10 -6.80
C ILE A 116 -15.24 -1.88 -7.46
N PRO A 117 -15.94 -0.76 -7.65
CA PRO A 117 -15.35 0.42 -8.24
C PRO A 117 -14.29 1.02 -7.31
N ALA A 118 -13.29 1.70 -7.87
CA ALA A 118 -12.27 2.36 -7.06
C ALA A 118 -12.89 3.47 -6.19
N GLY A 119 -12.45 3.56 -4.93
CA GLY A 119 -12.83 4.67 -4.05
C GLY A 119 -12.17 6.00 -4.44
N ARG A 120 -12.59 7.08 -3.76
CA ARG A 120 -12.17 8.46 -4.07
C ARG A 120 -10.72 8.81 -3.69
N TYR A 121 -10.06 8.01 -2.85
CA TYR A 121 -8.82 8.39 -2.15
C TYR A 121 -7.68 8.79 -3.09
N ALA A 122 -7.14 7.83 -3.84
CA ALA A 122 -6.00 8.06 -4.73
C ALA A 122 -6.34 9.08 -5.83
N GLU A 123 -7.56 9.01 -6.38
CA GLU A 123 -8.04 9.96 -7.39
C GLU A 123 -8.01 11.41 -6.87
N ARG A 124 -8.51 11.64 -5.65
CA ARG A 124 -8.54 12.99 -5.07
C ARG A 124 -7.16 13.52 -4.71
N LEU A 125 -6.25 12.67 -4.24
CA LEU A 125 -4.83 13.06 -4.07
C LEU A 125 -4.23 13.49 -5.42
N LEU A 126 -4.43 12.71 -6.47
CA LEU A 126 -3.91 12.99 -7.81
C LEU A 126 -4.45 14.29 -8.42
N ARG A 127 -5.64 14.78 -8.03
CA ARG A 127 -6.17 16.08 -8.50
C ARG A 127 -5.31 17.26 -8.08
N HIS A 128 -4.52 17.14 -7.01
CA HIS A 128 -3.64 18.20 -6.55
C HIS A 128 -2.25 18.15 -7.18
N LYS A 129 -1.94 17.11 -7.96
CA LYS A 129 -0.66 16.93 -8.63
C LYS A 129 -0.37 18.08 -9.60
N ARG A 130 0.86 18.60 -9.57
CA ARG A 130 1.38 19.57 -10.53
C ARG A 130 1.46 18.96 -11.94
N THR A 131 1.40 19.80 -12.97
CA THR A 131 1.29 19.37 -14.38
C THR A 131 2.59 19.48 -15.17
N PHE A 132 3.64 20.05 -14.60
CA PHE A 132 4.96 20.22 -15.24
C PHE A 132 6.01 19.34 -14.57
N GLU A 133 6.97 18.84 -15.34
CA GLU A 133 8.07 18.03 -14.83
C GLU A 133 9.25 18.91 -14.34
N PRO A 134 10.02 18.47 -13.32
CA PRO A 134 9.90 17.20 -12.57
C PRO A 134 8.89 17.25 -11.41
N ALA A 135 8.24 18.40 -11.18
CA ALA A 135 7.31 18.62 -10.07
C ALA A 135 6.12 17.63 -10.05
N ALA A 136 5.60 17.30 -11.23
CA ALA A 136 4.56 16.30 -11.44
C ALA A 136 4.99 14.92 -10.93
N MET A 137 6.22 14.50 -11.23
CA MET A 137 6.79 13.25 -10.74
C MET A 137 6.94 13.22 -9.22
N ILE A 138 7.54 14.28 -8.66
CA ILE A 138 7.73 14.43 -7.21
C ILE A 138 6.39 14.28 -6.48
N ASP A 139 5.33 14.91 -7.00
CA ASP A 139 4.00 14.79 -6.42
C ASP A 139 3.44 13.36 -6.47
N VAL A 140 3.65 12.62 -7.56
CA VAL A 140 3.18 11.23 -7.65
C VAL A 140 3.91 10.35 -6.64
N LEU A 141 5.21 10.56 -6.44
CA LEU A 141 6.00 9.81 -5.46
C LEU A 141 5.57 10.16 -4.02
N ILE A 142 5.32 11.44 -3.71
CA ILE A 142 4.78 11.84 -2.41
C ILE A 142 3.40 11.21 -2.16
N ILE A 143 2.52 11.22 -3.17
CA ILE A 143 1.21 10.55 -3.08
C ILE A 143 1.37 9.04 -2.85
N GLY A 144 2.32 8.39 -3.53
CA GLY A 144 2.70 7.00 -3.27
C GLY A 144 3.07 6.78 -1.80
N ALA A 145 3.96 7.61 -1.26
CA ALA A 145 4.34 7.55 0.16
C ALA A 145 3.13 7.65 1.12
N PHE A 146 2.15 8.52 0.83
CA PHE A 146 0.91 8.60 1.63
C PHE A 146 0.01 7.38 1.50
N ILE A 147 -0.07 6.76 0.33
CA ILE A 147 -0.82 5.53 0.12
C ILE A 147 -0.21 4.40 0.95
N GLU A 148 1.10 4.15 0.83
CA GLU A 148 1.76 3.05 1.56
C GLU A 148 1.78 3.30 3.08
N ALA A 149 2.03 4.54 3.52
CA ALA A 149 1.98 4.88 4.94
C ALA A 149 0.58 4.64 5.53
N ARG A 150 -0.48 5.03 4.82
CA ARG A 150 -1.85 4.78 5.26
C ARG A 150 -2.19 3.29 5.22
N SER A 151 -1.74 2.56 4.21
CA SER A 151 -1.91 1.11 4.14
C SER A 151 -1.29 0.43 5.35
N CYS A 152 -0.03 0.75 5.66
CA CYS A 152 0.68 0.23 6.82
C CYS A 152 -0.06 0.52 8.14
N GLU A 153 -0.50 1.76 8.34
CA GLU A 153 -1.25 2.15 9.55
C GLU A 153 -2.60 1.41 9.66
N ARG A 154 -3.32 1.23 8.56
CA ARG A 154 -4.58 0.46 8.52
C ARG A 154 -4.38 -1.03 8.75
N PHE A 155 -3.33 -1.62 8.18
CA PHE A 155 -2.99 -3.01 8.46
C PHE A 155 -2.66 -3.21 9.95
N ALA A 156 -1.89 -2.31 10.54
CA ALA A 156 -1.57 -2.37 11.97
C ALA A 156 -2.83 -2.23 12.84
N ALA A 157 -3.71 -1.28 12.50
CA ALA A 157 -4.97 -1.06 13.20
C ALA A 157 -5.91 -2.28 13.08
N LEU A 158 -6.11 -2.83 11.88
CA LEU A 158 -6.93 -4.02 11.65
C LEU A 158 -6.37 -5.25 12.35
N ALA A 159 -5.06 -5.49 12.24
CA ALA A 159 -4.41 -6.63 12.87
C ALA A 159 -4.50 -6.62 14.41
N ALA A 160 -4.74 -5.47 15.02
CA ALA A 160 -4.93 -5.36 16.47
C ALA A 160 -6.33 -5.79 16.93
N VAL A 161 -7.33 -5.77 16.05
CA VAL A 161 -8.76 -5.92 16.41
C VAL A 161 -9.49 -7.04 15.67
N VAL A 162 -8.94 -7.54 14.56
CA VAL A 162 -9.57 -8.63 13.80
C VAL A 162 -9.46 -9.95 14.58
N ALA A 163 -10.57 -10.69 14.68
CA ALA A 163 -10.62 -11.96 15.40
C ALA A 163 -10.04 -13.16 14.62
N ASP A 164 -9.86 -12.99 13.31
CA ASP A 164 -9.24 -13.98 12.43
C ASP A 164 -7.72 -13.93 12.58
N ASP A 165 -7.15 -14.89 13.31
CA ASP A 165 -5.73 -14.97 13.63
C ASP A 165 -4.83 -15.11 12.39
N GLU A 166 -5.31 -15.80 11.35
CA GLU A 166 -4.57 -15.94 10.09
C GLU A 166 -4.49 -14.59 9.39
N LEU A 167 -5.62 -13.90 9.26
CA LEU A 167 -5.68 -12.58 8.64
C LEU A 167 -4.89 -11.54 9.44
N ALA A 168 -5.00 -11.56 10.78
CA ALA A 168 -4.21 -10.69 11.64
C ALA A 168 -2.71 -10.89 11.42
N ARG A 169 -2.25 -12.15 11.33
CA ARG A 169 -0.84 -12.47 11.07
C ARG A 169 -0.40 -11.96 9.70
N TYR A 170 -1.23 -12.15 8.68
CA TYR A 170 -0.96 -11.67 7.33
C TYR A 170 -0.83 -10.14 7.29
N TYR A 171 -1.77 -9.40 7.88
CA TYR A 171 -1.68 -7.94 7.95
C TYR A 171 -0.45 -7.45 8.72
N ARG A 172 -0.02 -8.16 9.78
CA ARG A 172 1.24 -7.81 10.45
C ARG A 172 2.49 -8.15 9.61
N TYR A 173 2.41 -9.18 8.77
CA TYR A 173 3.49 -9.55 7.84
C TYR A 173 3.75 -8.44 6.81
N LEU A 174 2.69 -7.82 6.29
CA LEU A 174 2.78 -6.74 5.31
C LEU A 174 3.46 -5.47 5.86
N LEU A 175 3.37 -5.19 7.17
CA LEU A 175 3.88 -3.94 7.76
C LEU A 175 5.34 -3.63 7.39
N LYS A 176 6.17 -4.66 7.24
CA LYS A 176 7.59 -4.47 6.89
C LYS A 176 7.78 -3.99 5.45
N SER A 177 7.04 -4.56 4.48
CA SER A 177 7.11 -4.13 3.08
C SER A 177 6.52 -2.73 2.94
N GLU A 178 5.34 -2.50 3.50
CA GLU A 178 4.61 -1.23 3.44
C GLU A 178 5.41 -0.06 4.03
N SER A 179 6.00 -0.26 5.21
CA SER A 179 6.86 0.76 5.85
C SER A 179 8.06 1.11 4.96
N ARG A 180 8.67 0.11 4.32
CA ARG A 180 9.80 0.33 3.41
C ARG A 180 9.37 1.00 2.11
N HIS A 181 8.22 0.63 1.54
CA HIS A 181 7.70 1.26 0.32
C HIS A 181 7.40 2.74 0.54
N PHE A 182 6.80 3.09 1.69
CA PHE A 182 6.63 4.47 2.14
C PHE A 182 7.97 5.23 2.13
N GLU A 183 8.99 4.69 2.80
CA GLU A 183 10.32 5.32 2.88
C GLU A 183 10.97 5.44 1.50
N ASP A 184 10.87 4.41 0.67
CA ASP A 184 11.42 4.39 -0.67
C ASP A 184 10.78 5.45 -1.57
N TYR A 185 9.44 5.59 -1.54
CA TYR A 185 8.74 6.64 -2.29
C TYR A 185 9.17 8.04 -1.85
N LEU A 186 9.27 8.28 -0.54
CA LEU A 186 9.66 9.58 0.00
C LEU A 186 11.12 9.94 -0.35
N ALA A 187 12.02 8.96 -0.25
CA ALA A 187 13.43 9.12 -0.64
C ALA A 187 13.56 9.38 -2.15
N LEU A 188 12.79 8.67 -2.98
CA LEU A 188 12.76 8.90 -4.43
C LEU A 188 12.26 10.31 -4.76
N ALA A 189 11.21 10.78 -4.06
CA ALA A 189 10.69 12.14 -4.26
C ALA A 189 11.75 13.20 -3.93
N GLN A 190 12.47 13.05 -2.82
CA GLN A 190 13.52 13.99 -2.43
C GLN A 190 14.72 13.95 -3.39
N ASN A 191 15.12 12.78 -3.88
CA ASN A 191 16.26 12.65 -4.80
C ASN A 191 16.03 13.31 -6.17
N LEU A 192 14.78 13.63 -6.51
CA LEU A 192 14.43 14.32 -7.75
C LEU A 192 14.26 15.82 -7.58
N SER A 193 14.42 16.33 -6.35
CA SER A 193 14.26 17.73 -5.99
C SER A 193 15.56 18.24 -5.37
N ASP A 194 16.07 19.34 -5.90
CA ASP A 194 17.20 20.05 -5.27
C ASP A 194 16.75 20.79 -3.99
N ASP A 195 15.46 21.16 -3.94
CA ASP A 195 14.84 21.81 -2.78
C ASP A 195 14.18 20.79 -1.83
N PRO A 196 14.03 21.12 -0.53
CA PRO A 196 13.27 20.30 0.41
C PRO A 196 11.81 20.10 -0.03
N ILE A 197 11.30 18.89 0.12
CA ILE A 197 9.91 18.55 -0.26
C ILE A 197 8.90 18.75 0.90
N ASP A 198 9.35 19.20 2.07
CA ASP A 198 8.58 19.28 3.32
C ASP A 198 7.25 20.05 3.18
N GLU A 199 7.26 21.20 2.51
CA GLU A 199 6.04 21.98 2.28
C GLU A 199 5.02 21.18 1.46
N ARG A 200 5.52 20.41 0.49
CA ARG A 200 4.66 19.60 -0.38
C ARG A 200 4.11 18.39 0.34
N VAL A 201 4.92 17.76 1.18
CA VAL A 201 4.49 16.69 2.09
C VAL A 201 3.44 17.21 3.07
N ALA A 202 3.65 18.37 3.70
CA ALA A 202 2.69 18.97 4.63
C ALA A 202 1.36 19.32 3.96
N PHE A 203 1.40 19.78 2.71
CA PHE A 203 0.21 19.99 1.90
C PHE A 203 -0.58 18.68 1.71
N PHE A 204 0.08 17.62 1.22
CA PHE A 204 -0.60 16.33 0.99
C PHE A 204 -1.05 15.66 2.28
N ARG A 205 -0.33 15.86 3.40
CA ARG A 205 -0.76 15.41 4.74
C ARG A 205 -2.14 15.98 5.11
N THR A 206 -2.37 17.25 4.80
CA THR A 206 -3.65 17.91 5.09
C THR A 206 -4.77 17.33 4.24
N VAL A 207 -4.53 17.19 2.92
CA VAL A 207 -5.50 16.60 1.97
C VAL A 207 -5.83 15.16 2.34
N GLU A 208 -4.81 14.35 2.63
CA GLU A 208 -4.95 12.94 3.02
C GLU A 208 -5.76 12.80 4.31
N CYS A 209 -5.43 13.61 5.32
CA CYS A 209 -6.13 13.61 6.60
C CYS A 209 -7.62 13.95 6.44
N GLU A 210 -7.94 14.92 5.58
CA GLU A 210 -9.32 15.26 5.25
C GLU A 210 -10.03 14.07 4.59
N LEU A 211 -9.40 13.39 3.63
CA LEU A 211 -10.00 12.23 2.94
C LEU A 211 -10.33 11.08 3.89
N ILE A 212 -9.45 10.82 4.87
CA ILE A 212 -9.60 9.76 5.87
C ILE A 212 -10.62 10.12 6.95
N SER A 213 -10.68 11.39 7.36
CA SER A 213 -11.49 11.83 8.51
C SER A 213 -12.90 12.28 8.13
N THR A 214 -13.18 12.54 6.85
CA THR A 214 -14.49 13.02 6.39
C THR A 214 -15.43 11.90 5.97
N PRO A 215 -16.76 12.16 5.97
CA PRO A 215 -17.76 11.19 5.53
C PRO A 215 -17.49 10.62 4.13
N ASP A 216 -17.72 9.32 3.97
CA ASP A 216 -17.64 8.56 2.74
C ASP A 216 -18.84 7.61 2.66
N SER A 217 -19.40 7.47 1.45
CA SER A 217 -20.60 6.65 1.19
C SER A 217 -20.25 5.23 0.74
N GLU A 218 -18.96 4.92 0.61
CA GLU A 218 -18.47 3.60 0.21
C GLU A 218 -17.42 3.06 1.18
N LEU A 219 -17.43 1.75 1.43
CA LEU A 219 -16.36 1.07 2.16
C LEU A 219 -15.28 0.60 1.19
N ARG A 220 -14.08 1.14 1.38
CA ARG A 220 -12.84 0.78 0.66
C ARG A 220 -11.67 0.74 1.62
N PHE A 221 -10.60 0.08 1.24
CA PHE A 221 -9.38 -0.03 2.04
C PHE A 221 -8.81 1.33 2.42
N HIS A 222 -8.97 2.36 1.57
CA HIS A 222 -8.59 3.76 1.84
C HIS A 222 -9.78 4.74 1.91
N SER A 223 -11.02 4.25 2.11
CA SER A 223 -12.21 5.14 2.27
C SER A 223 -12.14 6.00 3.54
N GLY A 224 -12.90 7.11 3.53
CA GLY A 224 -13.11 7.95 4.71
C GLY A 224 -14.03 7.32 5.75
N VAL A 225 -14.68 8.13 6.58
CA VAL A 225 -15.60 7.66 7.63
C VAL A 225 -16.94 7.26 7.01
N PRO A 226 -17.39 6.00 7.14
CA PRO A 226 -18.72 5.58 6.69
C PRO A 226 -19.84 6.46 7.23
N ASP A 227 -20.68 7.01 6.34
CA ASP A 227 -21.78 7.91 6.71
C ASP A 227 -23.10 7.19 7.07
N TRP A 228 -23.11 5.87 6.96
CA TRP A 228 -24.26 5.00 7.26
C TRP A 228 -24.19 4.30 8.63
N LEU A 229 -23.15 4.57 9.42
CA LEU A 229 -22.93 4.03 10.78
C LEU A 229 -23.09 5.10 11.87
#